data_AF-A0A957FWY8-F1
#
_entry.id   AF-A0A957FWY8-F1
#
_cell.length_a   1.000
_cell.length_b   1.000
_cell.length_c   1.000
_cell.angle_alpha   90.00
_cell.angle_beta   90.00
_cell.angle_gamma   90.00
#
_symmetry.space_group_name_H-M   'P 1'
#
loop_
_entity.id
_entity.type
_entity.pdbx_description
1 polymer ?
#
loop_
_entity_poly.entity_id
_entity_poly.type
_entity_poly.pdbx_seq_one_letter_code
_entity_poly.pdbx_strand_id
1 'polypeptide(L)' 'MKIGYVIDHVQDEETGRIPSYTELKAMAQTAEAGGLDSIWVFDHLLFRYQPENTVGIWECWTLLCALAEATD' A
#
# COMPACT_ATOMS: atom_id res chain seq x y z
N MET A 1 3.49 -23.90 -1.13
CA MET A 1 3.47 -22.83 -0.10
C MET A 1 2.97 -21.58 -0.79
N LYS A 2 2.08 -20.79 -0.17
CA LYS A 2 1.63 -19.50 -0.73
C LYS A 2 2.32 -18.35 -0.01
N ILE A 3 2.73 -17.31 -0.73
CA ILE A 3 3.46 -16.15 -0.21
C ILE A 3 2.74 -14.86 -0.61
N GLY A 4 2.56 -13.94 0.34
CA GLY A 4 1.96 -12.63 0.11
C GLY A 4 2.95 -11.48 0.29
N TYR A 5 2.67 -10.35 -0.35
CA TYR A 5 3.42 -9.10 -0.22
C TYR A 5 2.58 -8.01 0.43
N VAL A 6 3.11 -7.41 1.50
CA VAL A 6 2.50 -6.21 2.09
C VAL A 6 3.00 -5.00 1.32
N ILE A 7 2.09 -4.31 0.63
CA ILE A 7 2.42 -3.08 -0.09
C ILE A 7 2.54 -1.96 0.92
N ASP A 8 3.67 -1.24 0.90
CA ASP A 8 3.83 -0.04 1.72
C ASP A 8 3.14 1.14 1.05
N HIS A 9 1.97 1.50 1.58
CA HIS A 9 1.10 2.59 1.13
C HIS A 9 0.95 3.65 2.24
N VAL A 10 1.81 3.59 3.27
CA VAL A 10 1.85 4.55 4.37
C VAL A 10 2.69 5.75 3.94
N GLN A 11 2.35 6.92 4.48
CA GLN A 11 3.25 8.06 4.44
C GLN A 11 4.53 7.74 5.22
N ASP A 12 5.67 7.90 4.57
CA ASP A 12 6.97 7.74 5.21
C ASP A 12 7.18 8.83 6.28
N GLU A 13 7.49 8.41 7.52
CA GLU A 13 7.59 9.31 8.67
C GLU A 13 8.80 10.26 8.59
N GLU A 14 9.91 9.83 7.96
CA GLU A 14 11.15 10.60 7.91
C GLU A 14 11.12 11.66 6.79
N THR A 15 10.54 11.30 5.64
CA THR A 15 10.53 12.10 4.42
C THR A 15 9.20 12.78 4.16
N GLY A 16 8.13 12.35 4.84
CA GLY A 16 6.76 12.79 4.60
C GLY A 16 6.19 12.33 3.26
N ARG A 17 6.90 11.48 2.51
CA ARG A 17 6.53 11.05 1.16
C ARG A 17 5.38 10.05 1.23
N ILE A 18 4.35 10.29 0.44
CA ILE A 18 3.27 9.32 0.21
C ILE A 18 3.51 8.69 -1.17
N PRO A 19 3.57 7.34 -1.28
CA PRO A 19 3.67 6.68 -2.57
C PRO A 19 2.51 7.09 -3.48
N SER A 20 2.80 7.41 -4.74
CA SER A 20 1.77 7.68 -5.74
C SER A 20 1.05 6.39 -6.11
N TYR A 21 -0.19 6.49 -6.60
CA TYR A 21 -0.89 5.31 -7.13
C TYR A 21 -0.11 4.62 -8.26
N THR A 22 0.62 5.36 -9.10
CA THR A 22 1.48 4.78 -10.14
C THR A 22 2.57 3.88 -9.56
N GLU A 23 3.20 4.27 -8.46
CA GLU A 23 4.19 3.44 -7.76
C GLU A 23 3.54 2.21 -7.13
N LEU A 24 2.40 2.37 -6.44
CA LEU A 24 1.67 1.26 -5.81
C LEU A 24 1.18 0.24 -6.83
N LYS A 25 0.67 0.70 -7.98
CA LYS A 25 0.28 -0.15 -9.10
C LYS A 25 1.48 -0.94 -9.64
N ALA A 26 2.60 -0.28 -9.85
CA ALA A 26 3.82 -0.95 -10.32
C ALA A 26 4.32 -2.01 -9.34
N MET A 27 4.21 -1.75 -8.03
CA MET A 27 4.53 -2.73 -6.98
C MET A 27 3.62 -3.96 -7.05
N ALA A 28 2.29 -3.77 -7.19
CA ALA A 28 1.33 -4.86 -7.31
C ALA A 28 1.59 -5.73 -8.55
N GLN A 29 1.79 -5.09 -9.72
CA GLN A 29 2.09 -5.78 -10.97
C GLN A 29 3.43 -6.52 -10.93
N THR A 30 4.42 -5.96 -10.22
CA THR A 30 5.72 -6.63 -10.02
C THR A 30 5.57 -7.83 -9.10
N ALA A 31 4.77 -7.74 -8.03
CA ALA A 31 4.49 -8.86 -7.14
C ALA A 31 3.81 -10.03 -7.88
N GLU A 32 2.82 -9.73 -8.71
CA GLU A 32 2.13 -10.69 -9.57
C GLU A 32 3.08 -11.34 -10.58
N ALA A 33 3.83 -10.53 -11.34
CA ALA A 33 4.82 -11.04 -12.30
C ALA A 33 5.94 -11.86 -11.63
N GLY A 34 6.24 -11.57 -10.36
CA GLY A 34 7.17 -12.31 -9.52
C GLY A 34 6.63 -13.63 -8.96
N GLY A 35 5.34 -13.94 -9.19
CA GLY A 35 4.70 -15.19 -8.75
C GLY A 35 4.25 -15.19 -7.29
N LEU A 36 4.01 -14.01 -6.69
CA LEU A 36 3.41 -13.91 -5.36
C LEU A 36 1.90 -14.16 -5.43
N ASP A 37 1.36 -14.85 -4.42
CA ASP A 37 -0.03 -15.33 -4.43
C ASP A 37 -1.05 -14.28 -3.97
N SER A 38 -0.60 -13.21 -3.32
CA SER A 38 -1.48 -12.17 -2.78
C SER A 38 -0.74 -10.88 -2.48
N ILE A 39 -1.47 -9.77 -2.50
CA ILE A 39 -1.05 -8.48 -1.95
C ILE A 39 -1.89 -8.14 -0.73
N TRP A 40 -1.29 -7.40 0.20
CA TRP A 40 -1.92 -6.98 1.46
C TRP A 40 -1.73 -5.48 1.67
N VAL A 41 -2.79 -4.83 2.11
CA VAL A 41 -2.83 -3.41 2.49
C VAL A 41 -3.29 -3.30 3.95
N PHE A 42 -3.02 -2.17 4.59
CA PHE A 42 -3.35 -1.88 5.98
C PHE A 42 -4.68 -1.12 5.97
N ASP A 43 -5.62 -1.55 6.79
CA ASP A 43 -6.91 -0.88 6.96
C ASP A 43 -6.83 0.19 8.06
N HIS A 44 -6.02 1.22 7.80
CA HIS A 44 -5.90 2.38 8.68
C HIS A 44 -6.22 3.65 7.90
N LEU A 45 -6.48 4.73 8.62
CA LEU A 45 -6.58 6.07 8.02
C LEU A 45 -5.46 6.99 8.52
N LEU A 46 -5.15 6.91 9.81
CA LEU A 46 -4.20 7.80 10.47
C LEU A 46 -3.43 7.03 11.54
N PHE A 47 -2.11 7.18 11.55
CA PHE A 47 -1.25 6.80 12.67
C PHE A 47 -0.92 8.05 13.48
N ARG A 48 -1.12 7.99 14.80
CA ARG A 48 -0.88 9.11 15.72
C ARG A 48 0.09 8.66 16.80
N TYR A 49 1.33 9.13 16.72
CA TYR A 49 2.36 8.79 17.70
C TYR A 49 2.49 9.86 18.78
N GLN A 50 2.39 11.14 18.39
CA GLN A 50 2.47 12.33 19.24
C GLN A 50 1.48 13.40 18.73
N PRO A 51 1.09 14.42 19.52
CA PRO A 51 0.02 15.36 19.12
C PRO A 51 0.26 16.05 17.76
N GLU A 52 1.51 16.31 17.43
CA GLU A 52 1.98 16.94 16.19
C GLU A 52 2.47 15.96 15.10
N ASN A 53 2.52 14.66 15.40
CA ASN A 53 2.99 13.64 14.46
C ASN A 53 1.85 12.68 14.08
N THR A 54 1.03 13.15 13.13
CA THR A 54 -0.02 12.36 12.49
C THR A 54 0.38 12.07 11.05
N VAL A 55 0.52 10.79 10.71
CA VAL A 55 0.81 10.35 9.34
C VAL A 55 -0.39 9.62 8.74
N GLY A 56 -0.60 9.85 7.45
CA GLY A 56 -1.69 9.26 6.69
C GLY A 56 -1.28 7.99 5.95
N ILE A 57 -2.28 7.34 5.37
CA ILE A 57 -2.15 6.17 4.51
C ILE A 57 -3.25 6.24 3.44
N TRP A 58 -3.06 5.56 2.32
CA TRP A 58 -4.15 5.37 1.36
C TRP A 58 -5.31 4.61 2.01
N GLU A 59 -6.54 5.07 1.79
CA GLU A 59 -7.74 4.37 2.27
C GLU A 59 -7.82 2.99 1.62
N CYS A 60 -7.96 1.95 2.46
CA CYS A 60 -7.64 0.60 2.05
C CYS A 60 -8.61 0.05 1.00
N TRP A 61 -9.91 0.38 1.09
CA TRP A 61 -10.91 -0.21 0.21
C TRP A 61 -10.80 0.36 -1.19
N THR A 62 -10.67 1.68 -1.30
CA THR A 62 -10.44 2.38 -2.57
C THR A 62 -9.15 1.89 -3.23
N LEU A 63 -8.06 1.78 -2.45
CA LEU A 63 -6.79 1.30 -2.99
C LEU A 63 -6.90 -0.16 -3.44
N LEU A 64 -7.49 -1.04 -2.63
CA LEU A 64 -7.62 -2.46 -2.95
C LEU A 64 -8.45 -2.68 -4.22
N CYS A 65 -9.57 -1.96 -4.39
CA CYS A 65 -10.35 -2.00 -5.63
C CYS A 65 -9.55 -1.54 -6.84
N ALA A 66 -8.76 -0.47 -6.71
CA ALA A 66 -7.94 0.06 -7.80
C ALA A 66 -6.74 -0.83 -8.15
N LEU A 67 -6.20 -1.58 -7.18
CA LEU A 67 -5.14 -2.56 -7.44
C LEU A 67 -5.72 -3.83 -8.07
N ALA A 68 -6.87 -4.30 -7.59
CA ALA A 68 -7.55 -5.47 -8.14
C ALA A 68 -7.97 -5.28 -9.62
N GLU A 69 -8.32 -4.06 -10.04
CA GLU A 69 -8.58 -3.75 -11.45
C GLU A 69 -7.30 -3.73 -12.31
N ALA A 70 -6.14 -3.47 -11.69
CA ALA A 70 -4.88 -3.27 -12.40
C ALA A 70 -3.98 -4.52 -12.50
N THR A 71 -4.46 -5.67 -12.00
CA THR A 71 -3.80 -6.98 -11.92
C THR A 71 -4.74 -8.06 -12.47
N ASP A 72 -4.22 -9.18 -12.99
CA ASP A 72 -4.94 -10.20 -13.78
C ASP A 72 -5.29 -11.50 -13.01
#